data_AF-A0A960HSV4-F1
#
_entry.id   AF-A0A960HSV4-F1
#
_cell.length_a   1.000
_cell.length_b   1.000
_cell.length_c   1.000
_cell.angle_alpha   90.00
_cell.angle_beta   90.00
_cell.angle_gamma   90.00
#
_symmetry.space_group_name_H-M   'P 1'
#
loop_
_entity.id
_entity.type
_entity.pdbx_description
1 polymer ?
#
loop_
_entity_poly.entity_id
_entity_poly.type
_entity_poly.pdbx_seq_one_letter_code
_entity_poly.pdbx_strand_id
1 'polypeptide(L)'
;MTTGRLRRRLYALAFIDEFGPVYAVWTLWFNDNDVSTGQISTAFLAWALIALAFEIPSGALADRVDRRRLLAVAFSIRAIGIATWLVWPTYEGLLLGSVLWAVHDALASGTWEAMIHDELTALGDDAAYPTVMARISQFSNLGV
;
A
#
# COMPACT_ATOMS: atom_id res chain seq x y z
N MET A 1 -1.67 24.70 6.97
CA MET A 1 -0.60 24.18 6.08
C MET A 1 -0.80 24.82 4.71
N THR A 2 0.22 25.18 3.94
CA THR A 2 -0.01 25.70 2.57
C THR A 2 -0.23 24.54 1.59
N THR A 3 -1.12 24.71 0.61
CA THR A 3 -1.48 23.67 -0.39
C THR A 3 -0.26 23.03 -1.04
N GLY A 4 0.81 23.81 -1.29
CA GLY A 4 2.07 23.32 -1.85
C GLY A 4 2.87 22.38 -0.93
N ARG A 5 2.86 22.60 0.39
CA ARG A 5 3.54 21.71 1.36
C ARG A 5 2.76 20.41 1.56
N LEU A 6 1.43 20.47 1.50
CA LEU A 6 0.56 19.27 1.55
C LEU A 6 0.83 18.36 0.37
N ARG A 7 0.72 18.88 -0.85
CA ARG A 7 0.89 18.09 -2.08
C ARG A 7 2.25 17.39 -2.13
N ARG A 8 3.34 18.08 -1.76
CA ARG A 8 4.68 17.47 -1.68
C ARG A 8 4.74 16.29 -0.69
N ARG A 9 4.08 16.40 0.47
CA ARG A 9 4.03 15.31 1.45
C ARG A 9 3.23 14.12 0.94
N LEU A 10 2.07 14.37 0.32
CA LEU A 10 1.24 13.32 -0.27
C LEU A 10 1.99 12.56 -1.37
N TYR A 11 2.67 13.28 -2.28
CA TYR A 11 3.43 12.65 -3.37
C TYR A 11 4.65 11.87 -2.86
N ALA A 12 5.36 12.40 -1.85
CA ALA A 12 6.50 11.68 -1.26
C ALA A 12 6.07 10.39 -0.57
N LEU A 13 4.93 10.42 0.15
CA LEU A 13 4.39 9.24 0.80
C LEU A 13 3.89 8.20 -0.22
N ALA A 14 3.18 8.63 -1.28
CA ALA A 14 2.75 7.74 -2.37
C ALA A 14 3.95 7.06 -3.05
N PHE A 15 5.02 7.81 -3.32
CA PHE A 15 6.25 7.24 -3.89
C PHE A 15 6.92 6.21 -2.96
N ILE A 16 6.94 6.47 -1.64
CA ILE A 16 7.51 5.52 -0.67
C ILE A 16 6.65 4.25 -0.58
N ASP A 17 5.33 4.40 -0.66
CA ASP A 17 4.38 3.29 -0.57
C ASP A 17 4.52 2.32 -1.75
N GLU A 18 4.67 2.87 -2.96
CA GLU A 18 4.78 2.12 -4.21
C GLU A 18 6.23 1.87 -4.66
N PHE A 19 7.24 2.13 -3.83
CA PHE A 19 8.64 1.96 -4.22
C PHE A 19 8.91 0.51 -4.69
N GLY A 20 9.06 0.37 -6.01
CA GLY A 20 8.85 -0.84 -6.78
C GLY A 20 10.05 -1.70 -7.16
N PRO A 21 11.31 -1.47 -6.72
CA PRO A 21 12.37 -2.47 -6.91
C PRO A 21 12.01 -3.85 -6.34
N VAL A 22 11.10 -3.89 -5.34
CA VAL A 22 10.57 -5.15 -4.81
C VAL A 22 9.82 -5.93 -5.91
N TYR A 23 8.98 -5.30 -6.73
CA TYR A 23 8.17 -6.00 -7.74
C TYR A 23 9.02 -6.67 -8.82
N ALA A 24 10.10 -6.02 -9.27
CA ALA A 24 10.94 -6.55 -10.33
C ALA A 24 11.82 -7.72 -9.87
N VAL A 25 12.21 -7.75 -8.59
CA VAL A 25 13.23 -8.69 -8.08
C VAL A 25 12.61 -9.79 -7.22
N TRP A 26 11.42 -9.58 -6.64
CA TRP A 26 10.81 -10.50 -5.68
C TRP A 26 10.57 -11.91 -6.22
N THR A 27 10.04 -12.06 -7.44
CA THR A 27 9.81 -13.38 -8.03
C THR A 27 11.13 -14.14 -8.21
N LEU A 28 12.18 -13.44 -8.65
CA LEU A 28 13.52 -14.02 -8.81
C LEU A 28 14.11 -14.40 -7.44
N TRP A 29 14.00 -13.51 -6.46
CA TRP A 29 14.47 -13.74 -5.09
C TRP A 29 13.89 -15.01 -4.48
N PHE A 30 12.58 -15.25 -4.61
CA PHE A 30 11.96 -16.46 -4.10
C PHE A 30 12.29 -17.71 -4.93
N ASN A 31 12.44 -17.56 -6.25
CA ASN A 31 12.90 -18.66 -7.10
C ASN A 31 14.32 -19.14 -6.73
N ASP A 32 15.23 -18.18 -6.49
CA ASP A 32 16.61 -18.44 -6.05
C ASP A 32 16.68 -19.07 -4.64
N ASN A 33 15.58 -19.02 -3.88
CA ASN A 33 15.41 -19.67 -2.58
C ASN A 33 14.47 -20.89 -2.64
N ASP A 34 14.48 -21.61 -3.77
CA ASP A 34 13.76 -22.87 -4.00
C ASP A 34 12.22 -22.80 -3.91
N VAL A 35 11.63 -21.59 -3.96
CA VAL A 35 10.17 -21.45 -4.02
C VAL A 35 9.69 -21.57 -5.47
N SER A 36 8.88 -22.60 -5.71
CA SER A 36 8.37 -22.90 -7.05
C SER A 36 7.37 -21.86 -7.55
N THR A 37 7.25 -21.72 -8.88
CA THR A 37 6.24 -20.84 -9.52
C THR A 37 4.80 -21.15 -9.07
N GLY A 38 4.50 -22.42 -8.80
CA GLY A 38 3.20 -22.84 -8.27
C GLY A 38 2.92 -22.28 -6.88
N GLN A 39 3.92 -22.31 -5.99
CA GLN A 39 3.85 -21.69 -4.67
C GLN A 39 3.76 -20.16 -4.73
N ILE A 40 4.45 -19.53 -5.69
CA ILE A 40 4.32 -18.09 -5.92
C ILE A 40 2.88 -17.74 -6.33
N SER A 41 2.25 -18.58 -7.15
CA SER A 41 0.87 -18.41 -7.59
C SER A 41 -0.14 -18.58 -6.44
N THR A 42 0.10 -19.50 -5.49
CA THR A 42 -0.78 -19.63 -4.31
C THR A 42 -0.65 -18.44 -3.36
N ALA A 43 0.53 -17.83 -3.26
CA ALA A 43 0.72 -16.60 -2.50
C ALA A 43 -0.04 -15.41 -3.12
N PHE A 44 -0.04 -15.29 -4.44
CA PHE A 44 -0.86 -14.30 -5.15
C PHE A 44 -2.37 -14.52 -4.90
N LEU A 45 -2.83 -15.77 -4.94
CA LEU A 45 -4.21 -16.11 -4.61
C LEU A 45 -4.56 -15.75 -3.15
N ALA A 46 -3.68 -16.06 -2.20
CA ALA A 46 -3.87 -15.71 -0.80
C ALA A 46 -3.97 -14.19 -0.61
N TRP A 47 -3.06 -13.43 -1.24
CA TRP A 47 -3.11 -11.97 -1.24
C TRP A 47 -4.45 -11.45 -1.76
N ALA A 48 -4.91 -11.92 -2.92
CA ALA A 48 -6.16 -11.45 -3.52
C ALA A 48 -7.39 -11.74 -2.64
N LEU A 49 -7.46 -12.93 -2.03
CA LEU A 49 -8.55 -13.30 -1.12
C LEU A 49 -8.57 -12.45 0.15
N ILE A 50 -7.39 -12.18 0.73
CA ILE A 50 -7.28 -11.34 1.92
C ILE A 50 -7.61 -9.88 1.58
N ALA A 51 -7.12 -9.35 0.46
CA ALA A 51 -7.42 -8.00 0.03
C ALA A 51 -8.94 -7.79 -0.11
N LEU A 52 -9.62 -8.72 -0.80
CA LEU A 52 -11.07 -8.71 -0.94
C LEU A 52 -11.79 -8.83 0.42
N ALA A 53 -11.35 -9.72 1.29
CA ALA A 53 -11.96 -9.90 2.61
C ALA A 53 -11.80 -8.66 3.50
N PHE A 54 -10.71 -7.92 3.35
CA PHE A 54 -10.40 -6.73 4.15
C PHE A 54 -10.86 -5.41 3.51
N GLU A 55 -11.35 -5.42 2.27
CA GLU A 55 -11.85 -4.23 1.58
C GLU A 55 -13.02 -3.56 2.34
N ILE A 56 -14.03 -4.34 2.75
CA ILE A 56 -15.18 -3.79 3.50
C ILE A 56 -14.80 -3.35 4.92
N PRO A 57 -14.09 -4.18 5.73
CA PRO A 57 -13.66 -3.77 7.07
C PRO A 57 -12.74 -2.54 7.07
N SER A 58 -11.83 -2.43 6.10
CA SER A 58 -10.88 -1.31 6.01
C SER A 58 -11.58 0.00 5.73
N GLY A 59 -12.57 0.02 4.84
CA GLY A 59 -13.42 1.20 4.61
C GLY A 59 -14.10 1.68 5.90
N ALA A 60 -14.75 0.76 6.61
CA ALA A 60 -15.40 1.08 7.88
C ALA A 60 -14.43 1.50 9.00
N LEU A 61 -13.16 1.10 8.92
CA LEU A 61 -12.11 1.49 9.86
C LEU A 61 -11.58 2.90 9.56
N ALA A 62 -11.43 3.25 8.28
CA ALA A 62 -11.01 4.57 7.82
C ALA A 62 -11.99 5.69 8.21
N ASP A 63 -13.26 5.35 8.43
CA ASP A 63 -14.27 6.30 8.90
C ASP A 63 -14.23 6.58 10.40
N ARG A 64 -13.62 5.68 11.20
CA ARG A 64 -13.66 5.73 12.67
C ARG A 64 -12.33 6.08 13.32
N VAL A 65 -11.23 5.80 12.63
CA VAL A 65 -9.86 5.98 13.16
C VAL A 65 -9.23 7.20 12.52
N ASP A 66 -8.37 7.90 13.28
CA ASP A 66 -7.54 8.97 12.73
C ASP A 66 -6.73 8.47 11.52
N ARG A 67 -6.98 9.09 10.36
CA ARG A 67 -6.45 8.67 9.05
C ARG A 67 -4.92 8.69 9.00
N ARG A 68 -4.29 9.65 9.69
CA ARG A 68 -2.82 9.75 9.75
C ARG A 68 -2.21 8.57 10.51
N ARG A 69 -2.82 8.18 11.63
CA ARG A 69 -2.42 6.98 12.38
C ARG A 69 -2.67 5.71 11.58
N LEU A 70 -3.80 5.63 10.88
CA LEU A 70 -4.14 4.46 10.07
C LEU A 70 -3.16 4.26 8.91
N LEU A 71 -2.76 5.33 8.22
CA LEU A 71 -1.68 5.28 7.23
C LEU A 71 -0.34 4.88 7.87
N ALA A 72 0.03 5.45 9.02
CA ALA A 72 1.29 5.06 9.68
C ALA A 72 1.32 3.55 10.01
N VAL A 73 0.19 2.98 10.44
CA VAL A 73 0.03 1.53 10.65
C VAL A 73 0.15 0.77 9.33
N ALA A 74 -0.55 1.20 8.27
CA ALA A 74 -0.46 0.56 6.96
C ALA A 74 0.98 0.51 6.45
N PHE A 75 1.71 1.63 6.49
CA PHE A 75 3.12 1.69 6.08
C PHE A 75 4.01 0.78 6.93
N SER A 76 3.74 0.69 8.24
CA SER A 76 4.48 -0.21 9.13
C SER A 76 4.24 -1.69 8.76
N ILE A 77 3.00 -2.05 8.42
CA ILE A 77 2.64 -3.40 7.96
C ILE A 77 3.37 -3.74 6.66
N ARG A 78 3.41 -2.81 5.68
CA ARG A 78 4.19 -2.99 4.44
C ARG A 78 5.67 -3.23 4.74
N ALA A 79 6.27 -2.41 5.59
CA ALA A 79 7.68 -2.55 5.96
C ALA A 79 7.98 -3.91 6.61
N ILE A 80 7.11 -4.39 7.49
CA ILE A 80 7.23 -5.72 8.11
C ILE A 80 7.07 -6.83 7.06
N GLY A 81 6.14 -6.68 6.11
CA GLY A 81 5.94 -7.64 5.02
C GLY A 81 7.18 -7.77 4.13
N ILE A 82 7.77 -6.64 3.72
CA ILE A 82 9.02 -6.61 2.95
C ILE A 82 10.16 -7.22 3.79
N ALA A 83 10.31 -6.83 5.05
CA ALA A 83 11.35 -7.38 5.93
C ALA A 83 11.21 -8.91 6.06
N THR A 84 9.98 -9.43 6.18
CA THR A 84 9.69 -10.87 6.23
C THR A 84 10.22 -11.57 4.98
N TRP A 85 9.94 -11.03 3.78
CA TRP A 85 10.44 -11.61 2.53
C TRP A 85 11.97 -11.58 2.40
N LEU A 86 12.63 -10.55 2.94
CA LEU A 86 14.09 -10.43 2.90
C LEU A 86 14.79 -11.39 3.87
N VAL A 87 14.27 -11.56 5.09
CA VAL A 87 14.93 -12.35 6.14
C VAL A 87 14.51 -13.82 6.16
N TRP A 88 13.33 -14.13 5.62
CA TRP A 88 12.76 -15.47 5.63
C TRP A 88 12.21 -15.85 4.25
N PRO A 89 13.09 -16.08 3.26
CA PRO A 89 12.71 -16.29 1.87
C PRO A 89 12.21 -17.72 1.58
N THR A 90 11.32 -18.27 2.42
CA THR A 90 10.67 -19.58 2.21
C THR A 90 9.22 -19.40 1.76
N TYR A 91 8.54 -20.50 1.43
CA TYR A 91 7.13 -20.45 1.06
C TYR A 91 6.23 -19.87 2.19
N GLU A 92 6.53 -20.17 3.45
CA GLU A 92 5.80 -19.65 4.60
C GLU A 92 6.03 -18.15 4.78
N GLY A 93 7.27 -17.70 4.63
CA GLY A 93 7.61 -16.27 4.67
C GLY A 93 6.98 -15.50 3.50
N LEU A 94 6.91 -16.13 2.33
CA LEU A 94 6.20 -15.64 1.16
C LEU A 94 4.71 -15.42 1.48
N LEU A 95 4.02 -16.46 1.98
CA LEU A 95 2.60 -16.38 2.37
C LEU A 95 2.34 -15.31 3.42
N LEU A 96 3.14 -15.26 4.48
CA LEU A 96 2.98 -14.26 5.54
C LEU A 96 3.15 -12.85 5.00
N GLY A 97 4.21 -12.62 4.21
CA GLY A 97 4.43 -11.31 3.60
C GLY A 97 3.32 -10.93 2.62
N SER A 98 2.77 -11.87 1.85
CA SER A 98 1.60 -11.65 0.98
C SER A 98 0.34 -11.27 1.76
N VAL A 99 0.09 -11.88 2.92
CA VAL A 99 -1.02 -11.51 3.80
C VAL A 99 -0.81 -10.10 4.35
N LEU A 100 0.39 -9.78 4.86
CA LEU A 100 0.71 -8.45 5.37
C LEU A 100 0.56 -7.39 4.27
N TRP A 101 1.02 -7.70 3.06
CA TRP A 101 0.87 -6.85 1.89
C TRP A 101 -0.60 -6.58 1.56
N ALA A 102 -1.45 -7.62 1.56
CA ALA A 102 -2.88 -7.48 1.30
C ALA A 102 -3.58 -6.63 2.35
N VAL A 103 -3.23 -6.81 3.62
CA VAL A 103 -3.77 -5.99 4.73
C VAL A 103 -3.35 -4.53 4.58
N HIS A 104 -2.09 -4.28 4.22
CA HIS A 104 -1.64 -2.93 3.90
C HIS A 104 -2.49 -2.34 2.76
N ASP A 105 -2.64 -3.04 1.63
CA ASP A 105 -3.33 -2.50 0.44
C ASP A 105 -4.78 -2.12 0.78
N ALA A 106 -5.48 -2.99 1.51
CA ALA A 106 -6.84 -2.72 1.97
C ALA A 106 -6.92 -1.49 2.90
N LEU A 107 -6.00 -1.38 3.88
CA LEU A 107 -5.97 -0.24 4.79
C LEU A 107 -5.58 1.07 4.10
N ALA A 108 -4.60 1.03 3.21
CA ALA A 108 -4.04 2.22 2.58
C ALA A 108 -5.01 2.82 1.55
N SER A 109 -5.66 2.00 0.72
CA SER A 109 -6.49 2.50 -0.39
C SER A 109 -7.60 3.45 0.06
N GLY A 110 -8.46 3.01 0.98
CA GLY A 110 -9.57 3.82 1.50
C GLY A 110 -9.09 4.99 2.37
N THR A 111 -7.98 4.82 3.10
CA THR A 111 -7.45 5.88 3.95
C THR A 111 -6.82 7.02 3.14
N TRP A 112 -6.15 6.68 2.04
CA TRP A 112 -5.57 7.65 1.11
C TRP A 112 -6.65 8.57 0.52
N GLU A 113 -7.67 7.98 -0.10
CA GLU A 113 -8.77 8.73 -0.71
C GLU A 113 -9.45 9.66 0.29
N ALA A 114 -9.80 9.12 1.46
CA ALA A 114 -10.49 9.89 2.49
C ALA A 114 -9.62 11.03 3.05
N MET A 115 -8.31 10.79 3.26
CA MET A 115 -7.40 11.83 3.75
C MET A 115 -7.20 12.96 2.73
N ILE A 116 -7.08 12.62 1.44
CA ILE A 116 -6.90 13.61 0.37
C ILE A 116 -8.16 14.45 0.21
N HIS A 117 -9.32 13.81 0.22
CA HIS A 117 -10.61 14.48 0.18
C HIS A 117 -10.71 15.51 1.33
N ASP A 118 -10.55 15.06 2.58
CA ASP A 118 -10.68 15.92 3.76
C ASP A 118 -9.70 17.09 3.79
N GLU A 119 -8.43 16.86 3.44
CA GLU A 119 -7.42 17.91 3.44
C GLU A 119 -7.69 18.95 2.34
N LEU A 120 -8.28 18.56 1.21
CA LEU A 120 -8.68 19.50 0.16
C LEU A 120 -9.94 20.27 0.55
N THR A 121 -10.93 19.61 1.14
CA THR A 121 -12.13 20.27 1.68
C THR A 121 -11.79 21.27 2.77
N ALA A 122 -10.87 20.92 3.68
CA ALA A 122 -10.39 21.84 4.72
C ALA A 122 -9.67 23.08 4.16
N LEU A 123 -9.14 22.99 2.94
CA LEU A 123 -8.52 24.10 2.22
C LEU A 123 -9.48 24.83 1.25
N GLY A 124 -10.72 24.36 1.10
CA GLY A 124 -11.71 24.87 0.15
C GLY A 124 -11.33 24.63 -1.32
N ASP A 125 -10.52 23.59 -1.60
CA ASP A 125 -9.97 23.27 -2.93
C ASP A 125 -10.51 21.93 -3.46
N ASP A 126 -11.80 21.65 -3.26
CA ASP A 126 -12.45 20.38 -3.66
C ASP A 126 -12.31 20.10 -5.15
N ALA A 127 -12.31 21.15 -5.98
CA ALA A 127 -12.13 21.05 -7.43
C ALA A 127 -10.77 20.46 -7.84
N ALA A 128 -9.76 20.50 -6.96
CA ALA A 128 -8.46 19.91 -7.21
C ALA A 128 -8.41 18.39 -6.97
N TYR A 129 -9.43 17.78 -6.34
CA TYR A 129 -9.42 16.36 -5.96
C TYR A 129 -9.09 15.41 -7.13
N PRO A 130 -9.76 15.49 -8.30
CA PRO A 130 -9.46 14.60 -9.43
C PRO A 130 -8.01 14.76 -9.93
N THR A 131 -7.50 16.00 -9.93
CA THR A 131 -6.13 16.29 -10.37
C THR A 131 -5.09 15.77 -9.37
N VAL A 132 -5.36 15.89 -8.07
CA VAL A 132 -4.46 15.40 -7.02
C VAL A 132 -4.40 13.88 -7.03
N MET A 133 -5.56 13.20 -7.13
CA MET A 133 -5.62 11.74 -7.25
C MET A 133 -4.90 11.23 -8.49
N ALA A 134 -5.12 11.87 -9.65
CA ALA A 134 -4.41 11.50 -10.88
C ALA A 134 -2.89 11.64 -10.73
N ARG A 135 -2.40 12.70 -10.07
CA ARG A 135 -0.98 12.89 -9.81
C ARG A 135 -0.42 11.88 -8.82
N ILE A 136 -1.16 11.52 -7.78
CA ILE A 136 -0.75 10.47 -6.85
C ILE A 136 -0.57 9.16 -7.60
N SER A 137 -1.56 8.75 -8.40
CA SER A 137 -1.44 7.57 -9.26
C SER A 137 -0.24 7.64 -10.21
N GLN A 138 0.10 8.82 -10.77
CA GLN A 138 1.31 8.99 -11.57
C GLN A 138 2.60 8.79 -10.76
N PHE A 139 2.69 9.35 -9.54
CA PHE A 139 3.86 9.19 -8.68
C PHE A 139 4.02 7.76 -8.16
N SER A 140 2.92 7.09 -7.85
CA SER A 140 2.84 5.67 -7.54
C SER A 140 3.42 4.82 -8.68
N ASN A 141 3.00 5.06 -9.92
CA ASN A 141 3.53 4.34 -11.08
C ASN A 141 5.01 4.64 -11.40
N LEU A 142 5.56 5.77 -10.95
CA LEU A 142 7.00 6.05 -11.04
C LEU A 142 7.82 5.28 -10.00
N GLY A 143 7.17 4.73 -8.98
CA GLY A 143 7.78 3.84 -8.01
C GLY A 143 8.06 2.44 -8.58
N VAL A 144 7.17 1.94 -9.45
CA VAL A 144 7.25 0.64 -10.15
C VAL A 144 8.29 0.66 -11.27
#